data_AF-C7Q3L8-F1
#
_entry.id   AF-C7Q3L8-F1
#
_cell.length_a   1.000
_cell.length_b   1.000
_cell.length_c   1.000
_cell.angle_alpha   90.00
_cell.angle_beta   90.00
_cell.angle_gamma   90.00
#
_symmetry.space_group_name_H-M   'P 1'
#
loop_
_entity.id
_entity.type
_entity.pdbx_description
1 polymer ?
#
loop_
_entity_poly.entity_id
_entity_poly.type
_entity_poly.pdbx_seq_one_letter_code
_entity_poly.pdbx_strand_id
1 'polypeptide(L)' 'MHTRKVIIDSTQWISEEPDAAKLVGTIQDAMQNGTVVSLPLLDTARRRFTVIVNGRTVQTVAVDLDMNPAPTEMTG' A
#
# COMPACT_ATOMS: atom_id res chain seq x y z
N MET A 1 -4.11 -17.20 -4.86
CA MET A 1 -3.36 -15.99 -4.47
C MET A 1 -4.36 -14.86 -4.32
N HIS A 2 -4.47 -14.27 -3.12
CA HIS A 2 -5.30 -13.07 -2.92
C HIS A 2 -4.46 -11.87 -3.31
N THR A 3 -4.88 -11.15 -4.35
CA THR A 3 -4.22 -9.90 -4.77
C THR A 3 -4.91 -8.74 -4.06
N ARG A 4 -4.13 -7.76 -3.62
CA ARG A 4 -4.62 -6.63 -2.82
C ARG A 4 -4.18 -5.35 -3.46
N LYS A 5 -5.03 -4.32 -3.40
CA LYS A 5 -4.71 -3.02 -3.97
C LYS A 5 -4.14 -2.13 -2.87
N VAL A 6 -2.97 -1.56 -3.12
CA VAL A 6 -2.31 -0.59 -2.25
C VAL A 6 -2.29 0.73 -2.99
N ILE A 7 -2.89 1.78 -2.42
CA ILE A 7 -2.87 3.13 -2.97
C ILE A 7 -1.93 3.94 -2.09
N ILE A 8 -0.88 4.49 -2.70
CA ILE A 8 0.07 5.38 -2.03
C ILE A 8 -0.09 6.74 -2.68
N ASP A 9 -0.57 7.71 -1.89
CA ASP A 9 -1.06 9.00 -2.36
C ASP A 9 -2.10 8.82 -3.49
N SER A 10 -1.70 9.04 -4.75
CA SER A 10 -2.57 8.86 -5.92
C SER A 10 -2.17 7.71 -6.84
N THR A 11 -1.18 6.90 -6.43
CA THR A 11 -0.64 5.81 -7.27
C THR A 11 -1.15 4.46 -6.79
N GLN A 12 -1.75 3.71 -7.70
CA GLN A 12 -2.23 2.36 -7.45
C GLN A 12 -1.12 1.32 -7.67
N TRP A 13 -1.03 0.41 -6.71
CA TRP A 13 -0.16 -0.75 -6.71
C TRP A 13 -0.93 -2.01 -6.33
N ILE A 14 -0.32 -3.16 -6.60
CA ILE A 14 -0.85 -4.47 -6.26
C ILE A 14 0.15 -5.16 -5.34
N SER A 15 -0.31 -5.67 -4.20
CA SER A 15 0.48 -6.52 -3.34
C SER A 15 0.18 -7.99 -3.58
N GLU A 16 1.23 -8.79 -3.71
CA GLU A 16 1.18 -10.27 -3.72
C GLU A 16 1.47 -10.88 -2.34
N GLU A 17 1.71 -10.07 -1.30
CA GLU A 17 1.92 -10.57 0.07
C GLU A 17 0.68 -11.36 0.50
N PRO A 18 0.80 -12.65 0.90
CA PRO A 18 -0.34 -13.48 1.28
C PRO A 18 -1.00 -13.05 2.60
N ASP A 19 -0.27 -12.41 3.52
CA ASP A 19 -0.79 -11.95 4.80
C ASP A 19 -1.16 -10.45 4.78
N ALA A 20 -2.47 -10.17 4.81
CA ALA A 20 -2.99 -8.81 4.80
C ALA A 20 -2.60 -8.01 6.04
N ALA A 21 -2.67 -8.66 7.21
CA ALA A 21 -2.40 -8.02 8.49
C ALA A 21 -0.93 -7.63 8.58
N LYS A 22 -0.04 -8.49 8.06
CA LYS A 22 1.39 -8.18 7.97
C LYS A 22 1.68 -6.98 7.08
N LEU A 23 1.07 -6.89 5.89
CA LEU A 23 1.23 -5.75 4.99
C LEU A 23 0.77 -4.44 5.64
N VAL A 24 -0.45 -4.43 6.20
CA VAL A 24 -1.03 -3.26 6.87
C VAL A 24 -0.19 -2.85 8.07
N GLY A 25 0.16 -3.79 8.94
CA GLY A 25 0.97 -3.52 10.13
C GLY A 25 2.34 -2.95 9.79
N THR A 26 2.97 -3.44 8.72
CA THR A 26 4.27 -2.95 8.23
C THR A 26 4.18 -1.50 7.75
N ILE A 27 3.14 -1.15 6.98
CA ILE A 27 2.91 0.22 6.49
C ILE A 27 2.57 1.14 7.67
N GLN A 28 1.68 0.69 8.55
CA GLN A 28 1.22 1.47 9.70
C GLN A 28 2.37 1.77 10.67
N ASP A 29 3.22 0.78 10.98
CA ASP A 29 4.41 0.97 11.80
C ASP A 29 5.36 2.01 11.19
N ALA A 30 5.59 1.94 9.88
CA ALA A 30 6.43 2.91 9.18
C ALA A 30 5.88 4.33 9.28
N MET A 31 4.57 4.51 9.07
CA MET A 31 3.91 5.81 9.18
C MET A 31 3.91 6.34 10.62
N GLN A 32 3.64 5.48 11.61
CA GLN A 32 3.59 5.89 13.02
C GLN A 32 4.96 6.26 13.58
N ASN A 33 6.00 5.52 13.21
CA ASN A 33 7.36 5.74 13.69
C ASN A 33 8.19 6.67 12.78
N GLY A 34 7.62 7.11 11.65
CA GLY A 34 8.31 7.94 10.66
C GLY A 34 9.56 7.25 10.06
N THR A 35 9.48 5.93 9.87
CA THR A 35 10.56 5.12 9.28
C THR A 35 10.32 4.85 7.80
N VAL A 36 11.32 4.26 7.14
CA VAL A 36 11.26 3.91 5.72
C VAL A 36 11.02 2.42 5.58
N VAL A 37 10.10 2.05 4.70
CA VAL A 37 9.82 0.66 4.36
C VAL A 37 9.92 0.40 2.86
N SER A 38 10.40 -0.80 2.51
CA SER A 38 10.48 -1.27 1.14
C SER A 38 9.41 -2.32 0.89
N LEU A 39 8.50 -2.05 -0.03
CA LEU A 39 7.38 -2.91 -0.36
C LEU A 39 7.57 -3.52 -1.75
N PRO A 40 7.65 -4.86 -1.88
CA PRO A 40 7.60 -5.51 -3.18
C PRO A 40 6.17 -5.47 -3.70
N LEU A 41 5.90 -4.57 -4.65
CA LEU A 41 4.58 -4.35 -5.23
C LEU A 41 4.61 -4.54 -6.74
N LEU A 42 3.44 -4.73 -7.34
CA LEU A 42 3.25 -4.69 -8.79
C LEU A 42 2.56 -3.40 -9.21
N ASP A 43 2.90 -2.90 -10.40
CA ASP A 43 2.06 -1.90 -11.06
C ASP A 43 0.77 -2.52 -11.64
N THR A 44 -0.07 -1.70 -12.25
CA THR A 44 -1.31 -2.16 -12.90
C THR A 44 -1.09 -3.09 -14.09
N ALA A 45 0.11 -3.10 -14.67
CA ALA A 45 0.55 -4.03 -15.72
C ALA A 45 1.21 -5.31 -15.16
N ARG A 46 1.13 -5.54 -13.84
CA ARG A 46 1.73 -6.68 -13.12
C ARG A 46 3.26 -6.76 -13.21
N ARG A 47 3.94 -5.65 -13.43
CA ARG A 47 5.41 -5.57 -13.37
C ARG A 47 5.87 -5.35 -11.93
N ARG A 48 6.91 -6.06 -11.50
CA ARG A 48 7.45 -5.99 -10.12
C ARG A 48 8.30 -4.74 -9.91
N PHE A 49 8.03 -4.04 -8.82
CA PHE A 49 8.79 -2.89 -8.34
C PHE A 49 9.04 -2.99 -6.84
N THR A 50 10.13 -2.40 -6.38
CA THR A 50 10.34 -2.11 -4.97
C THR A 50 9.90 -0.67 -4.72
N VAL A 51 8.74 -0.50 -4.08
CA VAL A 51 8.23 0.82 -3.72
C VAL A 51 8.77 1.19 -2.35
N ILE A 52 9.45 2.33 -2.27
CA ILE A 52 10.00 2.84 -1.02
C ILE A 52 9.03 3.87 -0.45
N VAL A 53 8.50 3.60 0.74
CA VAL A 53 7.58 4.49 1.44
C VAL A 53 8.31 5.09 2.64
N ASN A 54 8.37 6.43 2.69
CA ASN A 54 8.86 7.16 3.86
C ASN A 54 7.67 7.58 4.71
N GLY A 55 7.50 6.95 5.87
CA GLY A 55 6.39 7.21 6.78
C GLY A 55 6.34 8.63 7.35
N ARG A 56 7.44 9.40 7.28
CA ARG A 56 7.47 10.80 7.70
C ARG A 56 6.87 11.76 6.68
N THR A 57 6.90 11.39 5.39
CA THR A 57 6.55 12.31 4.28
C THR A 57 5.37 11.85 3.46
N VAL A 58 5.06 10.54 3.47
CA VAL A 58 3.88 10.01 2.79
C VAL A 58 2.62 10.59 3.42
N GLN A 59 1.70 11.09 2.61
CA GLN A 59 0.49 11.74 3.14
C GLN A 59 -0.57 10.70 3.44
N THR A 60 -0.80 9.79 2.49
CA THR A 60 -1.84 8.76 2.63
C THR A 60 -1.38 7.43 2.07
N VAL A 61 -1.74 6.36 2.77
CA VAL A 61 -1.65 4.99 2.25
C VAL A 61 -2.96 4.29 2.57
N ALA A 62 -3.62 3.78 1.54
CA ALA A 62 -4.82 2.97 1.66
C ALA A 62 -4.55 1.54 1.18
N VAL A 63 -5.02 0.56 1.94
CA VAL A 63 -4.92 -0.86 1.57
C VAL A 63 -6.33 -1.41 1.46
N ASP A 64 -6.68 -1.87 0.27
CA ASP A 64 -7.95 -2.51 -0.03
C ASP A 64 -7.76 -4.03 -0.03
N LEU A 65 -8.38 -4.66 0.98
CA LEU A 65 -8.23 -6.08 1.28
C LEU A 65 -9.10 -6.99 0.42
N ASP A 66 -10.14 -6.43 -0.21
CA ASP A 66 -11.16 -7.18 -0.96
C ASP A 66 -11.19 -6.80 -2.46
N MET A 67 -10.25 -5.96 -2.91
CA MET A 67 -10.25 -5.35 -4.25
C MET A 67 -11.60 -4.72 -4.60
N ASN A 68 -12.22 -4.05 -3.63
CA ASN A 68 -13.42 -3.28 -3.90
C ASN A 68 -13.10 -2.13 -4.88
N PRO A 69 -14.08 -1.64 -5.66
CA PRO A 69 -13.91 -0.38 -6.37
C PRO A 69 -13.43 0.67 -5.36
N ALA A 70 -12.38 1.41 -5.70
CA ALA A 70 -11.77 2.36 -4.78
C ALA A 70 -12.84 3.30 -4.21
N PRO A 71 -12.86 3.58 -2.90
CA PRO A 71 -13.76 4.59 -2.37
C PRO A 71 -13.44 5.91 -3.08
N THR A 72 -14.46 6.49 -3.71
CA THR A 72 -14.33 7.67 -4.58
C THR A 72 -13.96 8.94 -3.83
N GLU A 73 -13.98 8.94 -2.49
CA GLU A 73 -13.67 10.11 -1.67
C GLU A 73 -12.94 9.69 -0.39
N MET A 74 -11.75 10.27 -0.15
CA MET A 74 -11.19 10.45 1.19
C MET A 74 -11.44 11.91 1.56
N THR A 75 -12.63 12.20 2.08
CA THR A 75 -12.97 13.55 2.56
C THR A 75 -12.21 13.81 3.85
N GLY A 76 -11.40 14.88 3.85
CA GLY A 76 -10.71 15.43 5.02
C GLY A 76 -11.62 16.25 5.92
#